data_AF-A0A6C0IGD3-F1
#
_entry.id   AF-A0A6C0IGD3-F1
#
_cell.length_a   1.000
_cell.length_b   1.000
_cell.length_c   1.000
_cell.angle_alpha   90.00
_cell.angle_beta   90.00
_cell.angle_gamma   90.00
#
_symmetry.space_group_name_H-M   'P 1'
#
loop_
_entity.id
_entity.type
_entity.pdbx_description
1 polymer ?
#
loop_
_entity_poly.entity_id
_entity_poly.type
_entity_poly.pdbx_seq_one_letter_code
_entity_poly.pdbx_strand_id
1 'polypeptide(L)'
;MFINLGLFLLFCWNVNSYNFNGFTKPLGYFDPLGFSKNKPENELIKLRESELKHGRWGMVSAVAIPITELVTHQQAIHVLDNANLFTLITFTSFVAVYEFQSILLGWENPFTNSSNYFVMKNDYNPGDLGFNLKRSFFGKDETFMLNAELNNGRLAMIGSLGMIVQELVSNQPIF
;
A
#
# COMPACT_ATOMS: atom_id res chain seq x y z
N MET A 1 -0.19 11.82 -53.72
CA MET A 1 -0.62 12.52 -52.50
C MET A 1 -0.80 11.48 -51.40
N PHE A 2 0.33 10.98 -50.89
CA PHE A 2 0.41 9.96 -49.85
C PHE A 2 1.07 10.61 -48.63
N ILE A 3 0.31 11.01 -47.62
CA ILE A 3 0.81 11.43 -46.31
C ILE A 3 -0.30 11.14 -45.28
N ASN A 4 0.10 10.64 -44.10
CA ASN A 4 -0.68 10.39 -42.87
C ASN A 4 -1.26 8.98 -42.64
N LEU A 5 -0.39 7.96 -42.67
CA LEU A 5 -0.58 6.71 -41.92
C LEU A 5 0.66 6.39 -41.06
N GLY A 6 1.15 7.38 -40.31
CA GLY A 6 2.44 7.31 -39.62
C GLY A 6 2.46 7.89 -38.20
N LEU A 7 1.29 8.05 -37.55
CA LEU A 7 1.20 8.68 -36.23
C LEU A 7 0.40 7.84 -35.21
N PHE A 8 0.43 6.51 -35.33
CA PHE A 8 -0.21 5.61 -34.37
C PHE A 8 0.70 4.50 -33.83
N LEU A 9 2.00 4.52 -34.19
CA LEU A 9 2.97 3.48 -33.80
C LEU A 9 4.17 4.02 -32.98
N LEU A 10 4.02 5.15 -32.30
CA LEU A 10 5.11 5.73 -31.47
C LEU A 10 4.83 5.78 -29.96
N PHE A 11 3.78 5.12 -29.48
CA PHE A 11 3.53 4.93 -28.04
C PHE A 11 3.41 3.48 -27.61
N CYS A 12 4.08 2.55 -28.31
CA CYS A 12 4.43 1.29 -27.68
C CYS A 12 5.70 1.53 -26.85
N TRP A 13 5.53 2.25 -25.72
CA TRP A 13 6.57 2.24 -24.70
C TRP A 13 6.65 0.80 -24.22
N ASN A 14 7.87 0.27 -24.29
CA ASN A 14 8.28 -0.99 -23.73
C ASN A 14 7.64 -1.12 -22.33
N VAL A 15 6.77 -2.11 -22.13
CA VAL A 15 6.29 -2.46 -20.79
C VAL A 15 7.52 -2.92 -20.04
N ASN A 16 8.11 -2.03 -19.25
CA ASN A 16 9.17 -2.41 -18.34
C ASN A 16 8.53 -3.38 -17.34
N SER A 17 8.91 -4.66 -17.43
CA SER A 17 8.61 -5.66 -16.40
C SER A 17 8.85 -5.06 -15.03
N TYR A 18 7.85 -5.11 -14.15
CA TYR A 18 7.96 -4.51 -12.82
C TYR A 18 9.15 -5.13 -12.08
N ASN A 19 10.07 -4.29 -11.60
CA ASN A 19 11.22 -4.77 -10.85
C ASN A 19 10.80 -5.01 -9.39
N PHE A 20 10.75 -6.28 -8.98
CA PHE A 20 10.40 -6.66 -7.62
C PHE A 20 11.51 -6.25 -6.64
N ASN A 21 11.28 -5.14 -5.95
CA ASN A 21 12.10 -4.70 -4.82
C ASN A 21 11.65 -5.39 -3.51
N GLY A 22 12.47 -5.33 -2.45
CA GLY A 22 12.15 -5.89 -1.14
C GLY A 22 12.90 -7.16 -0.75
N PHE A 23 13.86 -7.60 -1.58
CA PHE A 23 14.82 -8.66 -1.23
C PHE A 23 16.01 -8.04 -0.52
N THR A 24 15.93 -7.93 0.79
CA THR A 24 17.01 -7.41 1.63
C THR A 24 17.58 -8.49 2.52
N LYS A 25 18.88 -8.38 2.83
CA LYS A 25 19.52 -9.20 3.85
C LYS A 25 18.88 -8.86 5.22
N PRO A 26 18.72 -9.80 6.16
CA PRO A 26 19.36 -11.12 6.22
C PRO A 26 18.62 -12.27 5.49
N LEU A 27 17.32 -12.14 5.21
CA LEU A 27 16.50 -13.25 4.69
C LEU A 27 16.51 -13.40 3.17
N GLY A 28 16.79 -12.33 2.41
CA GLY A 28 16.78 -12.38 0.95
C GLY A 28 15.38 -12.66 0.39
N TYR A 29 15.25 -13.67 -0.47
CA TYR A 29 13.95 -14.11 -1.00
C TYR A 29 13.27 -15.06 0.00
N PHE A 30 12.18 -14.61 0.62
CA PHE A 30 11.46 -15.33 1.65
C PHE A 30 10.02 -15.64 1.20
N ASP A 31 9.80 -16.85 0.68
CA ASP A 31 8.48 -17.40 0.37
C ASP A 31 8.42 -18.90 0.75
N PRO A 32 8.24 -19.22 2.04
CA PRO A 32 8.21 -20.61 2.52
C PRO A 32 6.97 -21.38 2.06
N LEU A 33 5.85 -20.67 1.81
CA LEU A 33 4.56 -21.26 1.45
C LEU A 33 4.34 -21.33 -0.07
N GLY A 34 5.22 -20.73 -0.86
CA GLY A 34 5.20 -20.79 -2.32
C GLY A 34 4.05 -20.00 -2.95
N PHE A 35 3.57 -18.94 -2.28
CA PHE A 35 2.46 -18.14 -2.80
C PHE A 35 2.80 -17.42 -4.10
N SER A 36 4.07 -17.20 -4.40
CA SER A 36 4.52 -16.54 -5.63
C SER A 36 4.90 -17.51 -6.76
N LYS A 37 4.92 -18.82 -6.51
CA LYS A 37 5.30 -19.82 -7.52
C LYS A 37 4.18 -20.00 -8.56
N ASN A 38 4.53 -19.96 -9.85
CA ASN A 38 3.64 -20.23 -10.99
C ASN A 38 2.42 -19.29 -11.12
N LYS A 39 2.47 -18.08 -10.57
CA LYS A 39 1.39 -17.08 -10.73
C LYS A 39 1.62 -16.16 -11.93
N PRO A 40 0.55 -15.67 -12.58
CA PRO A 40 0.66 -14.62 -13.59
C PRO A 40 1.18 -13.33 -12.96
N GLU A 41 1.87 -12.51 -13.75
CA GLU A 41 2.50 -11.26 -13.30
C GLU A 41 1.51 -10.33 -12.60
N ASN A 42 0.28 -10.20 -13.12
CA ASN A 42 -0.77 -9.36 -12.55
C ASN A 42 -1.15 -9.76 -11.11
N GLU A 43 -1.10 -11.05 -10.78
CA GLU A 43 -1.33 -11.52 -9.41
C GLU A 43 -0.17 -11.17 -8.48
N LEU A 44 1.07 -11.23 -8.96
CA LEU A 44 2.25 -10.85 -8.18
C LEU A 44 2.27 -9.34 -7.89
N ILE A 45 1.92 -8.53 -8.88
CA ILE A 45 1.75 -7.08 -8.73
C ILE A 45 0.66 -6.82 -7.69
N LYS A 46 -0.45 -7.57 -7.69
CA LYS A 46 -1.56 -7.42 -6.74
C LYS A 46 -1.15 -7.76 -5.31
N LEU A 47 -0.38 -8.83 -5.14
CA LEU A 47 0.20 -9.18 -3.84
C LEU A 47 1.10 -8.06 -3.33
N ARG A 48 1.93 -7.47 -4.21
CA ARG A 48 2.81 -6.35 -3.86
C ARG A 48 2.03 -5.10 -3.45
N GLU A 49 0.99 -4.76 -4.19
CA GLU A 49 0.10 -3.64 -3.88
C GLU A 49 -0.56 -3.83 -2.52
N SER A 50 -1.05 -5.04 -2.24
CA SER A 50 -1.63 -5.37 -0.94
C SER A 50 -0.60 -5.23 0.18
N GLU A 51 0.62 -5.72 0.00
CA GLU A 51 1.69 -5.60 0.99
C GLU A 51 2.02 -4.13 1.30
N LEU A 52 2.14 -3.28 0.28
CA LEU A 52 2.43 -1.85 0.45
C LEU A 52 1.30 -1.12 1.17
N LYS A 53 0.03 -1.37 0.79
CA LYS A 53 -1.13 -0.75 1.46
C LYS A 53 -1.18 -1.11 2.94
N HIS A 54 -1.07 -2.40 3.28
CA HIS A 54 -1.07 -2.82 4.68
C HIS A 54 0.17 -2.30 5.44
N GLY A 55 1.34 -2.26 4.79
CA GLY A 55 2.55 -1.68 5.37
C GLY A 55 2.39 -0.19 5.72
N ARG A 56 1.78 0.60 4.83
CA ARG A 56 1.50 2.03 5.08
C ARG A 56 0.50 2.22 6.22
N TRP A 57 -0.59 1.46 6.23
CA TRP A 57 -1.55 1.46 7.34
C TRP A 57 -0.91 1.02 8.67
N GLY A 58 -0.03 0.02 8.64
CA GLY A 58 0.75 -0.42 9.79
C GLY A 58 1.67 0.68 10.32
N MET A 59 2.37 1.41 9.44
CA MET A 59 3.21 2.56 9.84
C MET A 59 2.38 3.68 10.49
N VAL A 60 1.21 4.00 9.92
CA VAL A 60 0.30 4.99 10.52
C VAL A 60 -0.17 4.51 11.89
N SER A 61 -0.57 3.24 12.02
CA SER A 61 -1.05 2.67 13.28
C SER A 61 0.03 2.65 14.37
N ALA A 62 1.26 2.24 14.03
CA ALA A 62 2.38 2.19 14.97
C ALA A 62 2.76 3.57 15.54
N VAL A 63 2.46 4.65 14.83
CA VAL A 63 2.64 6.03 15.31
C VAL A 63 1.39 6.57 16.00
N ALA A 64 0.21 6.27 15.46
CA ALA A 64 -1.06 6.76 15.98
C ALA A 64 -1.34 6.23 17.39
N ILE A 65 -1.16 4.92 17.63
CA ILE A 65 -1.46 4.28 18.92
C ILE A 65 -0.73 4.99 20.08
N PRO A 66 0.62 5.11 20.09
CA PRO A 66 1.32 5.80 21.17
C PRO A 66 0.89 7.27 21.33
N ILE A 67 0.69 8.00 20.23
CA ILE A 67 0.29 9.42 20.29
C ILE A 67 -1.10 9.55 20.91
N THR A 68 -2.05 8.70 20.53
CA THR A 68 -3.41 8.74 21.07
C THR A 68 -3.44 8.42 22.56
N GLU A 69 -2.64 7.45 23.02
CA GLU A 69 -2.53 7.13 24.45
C GLU A 69 -1.89 8.29 25.24
N LEU A 70 -0.84 8.92 24.72
CA LEU A 70 -0.19 10.04 25.40
C LEU A 70 -1.09 11.27 25.57
N VAL A 71 -2.01 11.50 24.62
CA VAL A 71 -2.92 12.65 24.66
C VAL A 71 -4.17 12.38 25.49
N THR A 72 -4.75 11.18 25.36
CA THR A 72 -6.05 10.87 25.96
C THR A 72 -5.95 10.08 27.27
N HIS A 73 -4.79 9.44 27.54
CA HIS A 73 -4.58 8.50 28.65
C HIS A 73 -5.61 7.36 28.71
N GLN A 74 -6.20 7.04 27.55
CA GLN A 74 -7.15 5.95 27.36
C GLN A 74 -6.55 4.97 26.35
N GLN A 75 -7.04 3.72 26.38
CA GLN A 75 -6.67 2.70 25.42
C GLN A 75 -7.01 3.17 24.00
N ALA A 76 -6.07 3.04 23.07
CA ALA A 76 -6.23 3.54 21.70
C ALA A 76 -7.43 2.90 20.99
N ILE A 77 -7.75 1.64 21.31
CA ILE A 77 -8.88 0.90 20.73
C ILE A 77 -10.22 1.62 20.96
N HIS A 78 -10.44 2.16 22.16
CA HIS A 78 -11.72 2.78 22.53
C HIS A 78 -11.82 4.26 22.18
N VAL A 79 -10.76 4.86 21.64
CA VAL A 79 -10.77 6.28 21.22
C VAL A 79 -11.76 6.48 20.07
N LEU A 80 -11.84 5.55 19.12
CA LEU A 80 -12.81 5.63 18.01
C LEU A 80 -14.24 5.31 18.45
N ASP A 81 -14.41 4.38 19.40
CA ASP A 81 -15.74 3.99 19.91
C ASP A 81 -16.44 5.14 20.63
N ASN A 82 -15.67 5.92 21.39
CA ASN A 82 -16.16 7.07 22.16
C ASN A 82 -16.11 8.39 21.37
N ALA A 83 -15.66 8.35 20.11
CA ALA A 83 -15.55 9.55 19.28
C ALA A 83 -16.92 10.13 18.95
N ASN A 84 -16.98 11.45 18.75
CA ASN A 84 -18.18 12.10 18.25
C ASN A 84 -18.53 11.57 16.84
N LEU A 85 -19.82 11.54 16.50
CA LEU A 85 -20.31 11.08 15.20
C LEU A 85 -19.64 11.87 14.06
N PHE A 86 -19.45 13.18 14.23
CA PHE A 86 -18.78 14.03 13.24
C PHE A 86 -17.32 13.61 13.00
N THR A 87 -16.57 13.28 14.05
CA THR A 87 -15.18 12.82 13.92
C THR A 87 -15.10 11.46 13.23
N LEU A 88 -16.02 10.55 13.56
CA LEU A 88 -16.08 9.23 12.92
C LEU A 88 -16.42 9.32 11.44
N ILE A 89 -17.43 10.12 11.07
CA ILE A 89 -17.83 10.31 9.66
C ILE A 89 -16.71 10.97 8.86
N THR A 90 -16.05 11.97 9.43
CA THR A 90 -14.95 12.67 8.76
C THR A 90 -13.78 11.72 8.50
N PHE A 91 -13.38 10.94 9.51
CA PHE A 91 -12.32 9.95 9.37
C PHE A 91 -12.67 8.87 8.33
N THR A 92 -13.83 8.23 8.47
CA THR A 92 -14.26 7.16 7.54
C THR A 92 -14.43 7.65 6.11
N SER A 93 -14.95 8.86 5.93
CA SER A 93 -15.11 9.49 4.62
C SER A 93 -13.76 9.82 3.98
N PHE A 94 -12.78 10.29 4.76
CA PHE A 94 -11.43 10.52 4.26
C PHE A 94 -10.76 9.23 3.77
N VAL A 95 -10.88 8.15 4.54
CA VAL A 95 -10.39 6.82 4.14
C VAL A 95 -11.10 6.32 2.89
N ALA A 96 -12.43 6.47 2.82
CA ALA A 96 -13.22 6.04 1.67
C ALA A 96 -12.82 6.77 0.38
N VAL A 97 -12.61 8.10 0.43
CA VAL A 97 -12.15 8.89 -0.72
C VAL A 97 -10.76 8.44 -1.18
N TYR A 98 -9.85 8.20 -0.24
CA TYR A 98 -8.50 7.74 -0.54
C TYR A 98 -8.49 6.35 -1.22
N GLU A 99 -9.24 5.39 -0.66
CA GLU A 99 -9.34 4.05 -1.27
C GLU A 99 -10.02 4.11 -2.63
N PHE A 100 -11.07 4.93 -2.77
CA PHE A 100 -11.75 5.11 -4.05
C PHE A 100 -10.81 5.66 -5.14
N GLN A 101 -9.96 6.64 -4.80
CA GLN A 101 -8.94 7.13 -5.73
C GLN A 101 -7.95 6.03 -6.13
N SER A 102 -7.50 5.21 -5.18
CA SER A 102 -6.58 4.11 -5.47
C SER A 102 -7.20 3.06 -6.40
N ILE A 103 -8.50 2.81 -6.27
CA ILE A 103 -9.25 1.88 -7.13
C ILE A 103 -9.28 2.40 -8.56
N LEU A 104 -9.65 3.67 -8.76
CA LEU A 104 -9.73 4.28 -10.09
C LEU A 104 -8.39 4.26 -10.84
N LEU A 105 -7.28 4.43 -10.11
CA LEU A 105 -5.95 4.47 -10.69
C LEU A 105 -5.42 3.06 -11.00
N GLY A 106 -5.46 2.14 -10.03
CA GLY A 106 -4.76 0.85 -10.13
C GLY A 106 -5.55 -0.29 -10.78
N TRP A 107 -6.88 -0.26 -10.73
CA TRP A 107 -7.72 -1.41 -11.10
C TRP A 107 -8.36 -1.23 -12.46
N GLU A 108 -8.49 -2.34 -13.19
CA GLU A 108 -9.26 -2.35 -14.43
C GLU A 108 -10.76 -2.21 -14.13
N ASN A 109 -11.49 -1.58 -15.05
CA ASN A 109 -12.93 -1.43 -14.91
C ASN A 109 -13.60 -2.81 -15.02
N PRO A 110 -14.36 -3.25 -13.99
CA PRO A 110 -15.01 -4.56 -14.02
C PRO A 110 -16.19 -4.61 -14.99
N PHE A 111 -16.67 -3.45 -15.45
CA PHE A 111 -17.82 -3.34 -16.36
C PHE A 111 -17.45 -3.40 -17.84
N THR A 112 -16.16 -3.34 -18.18
CA THR A 112 -15.71 -3.42 -19.59
C THR A 112 -15.59 -4.85 -20.09
N ASN A 113 -15.15 -5.80 -19.25
CA ASN A 113 -14.98 -7.21 -19.60
C ASN A 113 -15.32 -8.11 -18.41
N SER A 114 -16.10 -9.18 -18.65
CA SER A 114 -16.52 -10.15 -17.62
C SER A 114 -15.40 -11.02 -17.07
N SER A 115 -14.20 -11.01 -17.67
CA SER A 115 -13.01 -11.70 -17.15
C SER A 115 -12.15 -10.83 -16.22
N ASN A 116 -12.41 -9.52 -16.14
CA ASN A 116 -11.48 -8.56 -15.53
C ASN A 116 -11.84 -8.23 -14.08
N TYR A 117 -12.46 -9.17 -13.37
CA TYR A 117 -12.73 -9.01 -11.94
C TYR A 117 -11.43 -9.08 -11.16
N PHE A 118 -11.14 -8.02 -10.40
CA PHE A 118 -9.99 -7.94 -9.52
C PHE A 118 -8.62 -8.07 -10.20
N VAL A 119 -8.53 -7.64 -11.46
CA VAL A 119 -7.28 -7.53 -12.24
C VAL A 119 -6.80 -6.08 -12.19
N MET A 120 -5.49 -5.92 -12.02
CA MET A 120 -4.85 -4.60 -12.05
C MET A 120 -4.38 -4.26 -13.45
N LYS A 121 -4.30 -2.96 -13.76
CA LYS A 121 -3.85 -2.49 -15.06
C LYS A 121 -2.39 -2.90 -15.30
N ASN A 122 -2.08 -3.32 -16.52
CA ASN A 122 -0.71 -3.72 -16.89
C ASN A 122 0.30 -2.56 -16.82
N ASP A 123 -0.17 -1.31 -17.04
CA ASP A 123 0.67 -0.11 -16.99
C ASP A 123 0.77 0.50 -15.58
N TYR A 124 0.19 -0.15 -14.56
CA TYR A 124 0.16 0.35 -13.19
C TYR A 124 1.34 -0.15 -12.37
N ASN A 125 2.08 0.79 -11.78
CA ASN A 125 3.17 0.48 -10.86
C ASN A 125 2.61 0.40 -9.41
N PRO A 126 2.83 -0.71 -8.67
CA PRO A 126 2.42 -0.83 -7.27
C PRO A 126 2.84 0.35 -6.39
N GLY A 127 1.90 0.82 -5.58
CA GLY A 127 2.08 1.89 -4.61
C GLY A 127 2.12 3.28 -5.22
N ASP A 128 1.89 3.40 -6.54
CA ASP A 128 1.75 4.68 -7.22
C ASP A 128 0.33 5.22 -7.06
N LEU A 129 0.24 6.47 -6.60
CA LEU A 129 -1.02 7.16 -6.37
C LEU A 129 -1.23 8.30 -7.38
N GLY A 130 -0.40 8.34 -8.45
CA GLY A 130 -0.43 9.38 -9.48
C GLY A 130 0.20 10.71 -9.02
N PHE A 131 0.78 10.74 -7.83
CA PHE A 131 1.56 11.88 -7.36
C PHE A 131 2.97 11.79 -7.94
N ASN A 132 3.23 12.58 -8.99
CA ASN A 132 4.56 12.72 -9.61
C ASN A 132 5.54 13.50 -8.71
N LEU A 133 5.78 13.02 -7.50
CA LEU A 133 6.83 13.51 -6.61
C LEU A 133 8.12 12.76 -6.96
N LYS A 134 9.16 13.50 -7.41
CA LYS A 134 10.47 12.91 -7.70
C LYS A 134 11.06 12.28 -6.44
N ARG A 135 11.02 10.95 -6.33
CA ARG A 135 11.54 10.23 -5.14
C ARG A 135 13.00 10.58 -4.80
N SER A 136 13.78 11.05 -5.77
CA SER A 136 15.16 11.52 -5.61
C SER A 136 15.35 12.82 -4.81
N PHE A 137 14.31 13.42 -4.21
CA PHE A 137 14.46 14.67 -3.42
C PHE A 137 15.52 14.58 -2.30
N PHE A 138 15.80 13.39 -1.78
CA PHE A 138 16.79 13.16 -0.72
C PHE A 138 18.19 12.76 -1.22
N GLY A 139 18.44 12.77 -2.53
CA GLY A 139 19.74 12.41 -3.12
C GLY A 139 20.17 10.95 -2.89
N LYS A 140 19.23 10.07 -2.48
CA LYS A 140 19.44 8.62 -2.31
C LYS A 140 18.85 7.86 -3.49
N ASP A 141 19.39 6.66 -3.74
CA ASP A 141 18.91 5.75 -4.78
C ASP A 141 17.43 5.40 -4.57
N GLU A 142 16.64 5.42 -5.64
CA GLU A 142 15.20 5.14 -5.61
C GLU A 142 14.90 3.74 -5.07
N THR A 143 15.69 2.74 -5.48
CA THR A 143 15.57 1.36 -5.02
C THR A 143 15.82 1.22 -3.52
N PHE A 144 16.76 2.00 -2.97
CA PHE A 144 17.05 2.02 -1.54
C PHE A 144 15.85 2.55 -0.74
N MET A 145 15.23 3.64 -1.18
CA MET A 145 14.07 4.23 -0.50
C MET A 145 12.85 3.29 -0.54
N LEU A 146 12.59 2.65 -1.68
CA LEU A 146 11.51 1.67 -1.80
C LEU A 146 11.73 0.46 -0.88
N ASN A 147 12.97 -0.04 -0.80
CA ASN A 147 13.31 -1.12 0.14
C ASN A 147 13.15 -0.69 1.60
N ALA A 148 13.51 0.55 1.93
CA ALA A 148 13.37 1.08 3.28
C ALA A 148 11.89 1.24 3.68
N GLU A 149 11.05 1.79 2.80
CA GLU A 149 9.60 1.88 3.01
C GLU A 149 8.99 0.50 3.26
N LEU A 150 9.32 -0.48 2.41
CA LEU A 150 8.76 -1.82 2.54
C LEU A 150 9.19 -2.52 3.83
N ASN A 151 10.48 -2.42 4.20
CA ASN A 151 10.98 -3.06 5.41
C ASN A 151 10.43 -2.42 6.68
N ASN A 152 10.30 -1.09 6.70
CA ASN A 152 9.65 -0.39 7.81
C ASN A 152 8.16 -0.74 7.87
N GLY A 153 7.48 -0.85 6.73
CA GLY A 153 6.10 -1.31 6.66
C GLY A 153 5.89 -2.71 7.23
N ARG A 154 6.75 -3.68 6.87
CA ARG A 154 6.72 -5.05 7.42
C ARG A 154 6.89 -5.08 8.93
N LEU A 155 7.86 -4.32 9.45
CA LEU A 155 8.09 -4.19 10.88
C LEU A 155 6.90 -3.54 11.58
N ALA A 156 6.36 -2.47 11.00
CA ALA A 156 5.25 -1.73 11.57
C ALA A 156 3.97 -2.57 11.63
N MET A 157 3.67 -3.40 10.63
CA MET A 157 2.54 -4.33 10.67
C MET A 157 2.59 -5.28 11.87
N ILE A 158 3.78 -5.83 12.17
CA ILE A 158 3.97 -6.72 13.32
C ILE A 158 3.91 -5.92 14.63
N GLY A 159 4.52 -4.72 14.65
CA GLY A 159 4.54 -3.85 15.81
C GLY A 159 3.14 -3.37 16.23
N SER A 160 2.34 -2.87 15.28
CA SER A 160 0.97 -2.43 15.54
C SER A 160 0.08 -3.57 15.99
N LEU A 161 0.22 -4.75 15.39
CA LEU A 161 -0.52 -5.94 15.83
C LEU A 161 -0.15 -6.31 17.27
N GLY A 162 1.14 -6.25 17.62
CA GLY A 162 1.62 -6.49 18.99
C GLY A 162 1.01 -5.51 19.99
N MET A 163 0.98 -4.21 19.66
CA MET A 163 0.38 -3.17 20.49
C MET A 163 -1.12 -3.43 20.72
N ILE A 164 -1.87 -3.71 19.65
CA ILE A 164 -3.31 -4.01 19.73
C ILE A 164 -3.57 -5.25 20.59
N VAL A 165 -2.80 -6.33 20.39
CA VAL A 165 -2.95 -7.57 21.19
C VAL A 165 -2.61 -7.32 22.66
N GLN A 166 -1.59 -6.51 22.94
CA GLN A 166 -1.22 -6.15 24.30
C GLN A 166 -2.34 -5.40 25.00
N GLU A 167 -2.92 -4.36 24.39
CA GLU A 167 -4.05 -3.61 24.94
C GLU A 167 -5.27 -4.50 25.22
N LEU A 168 -5.60 -5.41 24.29
CA LEU A 168 -6.74 -6.33 24.44
C LEU A 168 -6.58 -7.30 25.62
N VAL A 169 -5.35 -7.75 25.90
CA VAL A 169 -5.08 -8.70 26.98
C VAL A 169 -4.91 -7.98 28.32
N SER A 170 -4.14 -6.89 28.36
CA SER A 170 -3.85 -6.14 29.59
C SER A 170 -5.03 -5.31 30.07
N ASN A 171 -5.91 -4.88 29.15
CA ASN A 171 -6.93 -3.86 29.40
C ASN A 171 -6.32 -2.60 30.07
N GLN A 172 -5.08 -2.26 29.73
CA GLN A 172 -4.36 -1.10 30.21
C GLN A 172 -3.64 -0.43 29.03
N PRO A 173 -3.49 0.91 29.04
CA PRO A 173 -2.70 1.59 28.02
C PRO A 173 -1.25 1.10 28.06
N ILE A 174 -0.58 1.15 26.91
CA ILE A 174 0.81 0.70 26.77
C ILE A 174 1.76 1.71 27.43
N PHE A 175 1.39 3.00 27.41
CA PHE A 175 2.14 4.13 27.97
C PHE A 175 1.42 4.86 29.11
#